data_AF-K2AMP9-F1
#
_entry.id   AF-K2AMP9-F1
#
_cell.length_a   1.000
_cell.length_b   1.000
_cell.length_c   1.000
_cell.angle_alpha   90.00
_cell.angle_beta   90.00
_cell.angle_gamma   90.00
#
_symmetry.space_group_name_H-M   'P 1'
#
loop_
_entity.id
_entity.type
_entity.pdbx_description
1 polymer ?
#
loop_
_entity_poly.entity_id
_entity_poly.type
_entity_poly.pdbx_seq_one_letter_code
_entity_poly.pdbx_strand_id
1 'polypeptide(L)'
;MDVEENVTTVQKVSPLAETAAYLEAIGSTLEPDDPVVRNPGKTRAELMTDPEIEKWLKDNQARIDKYRPIVESEGSTAGNAAKSFLKVCENDRKLTIEYLAKIGRLPEALQEELAVTG
;
A
#
# COMPACT_ATOMS: atom_id res chain seq x y z
N MET A 1 21.74 -23.40 0.60
CA MET A 1 20.64 -22.57 1.16
C MET A 1 20.67 -21.29 0.37
N ASP A 2 19.85 -21.23 -0.67
CA ASP A 2 19.81 -20.11 -1.58
C ASP A 2 19.08 -18.95 -0.92
N VAL A 3 19.79 -17.84 -0.71
CA VAL A 3 19.28 -16.59 -0.14
C VAL A 3 18.67 -15.73 -1.27
N GLU A 4 18.03 -16.37 -2.26
CA GLU A 4 17.44 -15.71 -3.43
C GLU A 4 15.91 -15.71 -3.43
N GLU A 5 15.26 -16.30 -2.43
CA GLU A 5 13.83 -16.12 -2.19
C GLU A 5 13.63 -15.15 -1.02
N ASN A 6 13.69 -13.83 -1.23
CA ASN A 6 12.99 -12.92 -0.30
C ASN A 6 12.74 -11.49 -0.81
N VAL A 7 12.86 -11.23 -2.11
CA VAL A 7 12.52 -9.91 -2.66
C VAL A 7 11.50 -10.04 -3.76
N THR A 8 10.29 -10.49 -3.39
CA THR A 8 8.99 -10.01 -3.92
C THR A 8 7.89 -10.99 -3.54
N THR A 9 7.55 -11.11 -2.26
CA THR A 9 6.17 -11.50 -1.95
C THR A 9 5.31 -10.29 -2.32
N VAL A 10 4.72 -10.30 -3.51
CA VAL A 10 3.74 -9.27 -3.87
C VAL A 10 2.65 -9.35 -2.82
N GLN A 11 2.46 -8.27 -2.06
CA GLN A 11 1.47 -8.17 -1.00
C GLN A 11 0.11 -8.53 -1.61
N LYS A 12 -0.60 -9.49 -1.00
CA LYS A 12 -1.88 -10.01 -1.51
C LYS A 12 -3.08 -9.28 -0.92
N VAL A 13 -2.86 -8.47 0.10
CA VAL A 13 -3.88 -7.67 0.78
C VAL A 13 -3.46 -6.22 0.78
N SER A 14 -4.45 -5.33 0.80
CA SER A 14 -4.23 -3.90 1.00
C SER A 14 -3.53 -3.65 2.34
N PRO A 15 -2.54 -2.74 2.41
CA PRO A 15 -2.00 -2.24 3.67
C PRO A 15 -3.07 -1.68 4.62
N LEU A 16 -4.17 -1.16 4.08
CA LEU A 16 -5.30 -0.68 4.89
C LEU A 16 -6.30 -1.79 5.28
N ALA A 17 -6.21 -2.97 4.67
CA ALA A 17 -7.00 -4.14 5.05
C ALA A 17 -6.32 -5.00 6.13
N GLU A 18 -5.08 -4.67 6.50
CA GLU A 18 -4.30 -5.45 7.46
C GLU A 18 -4.93 -5.44 8.85
N THR A 19 -4.98 -6.62 9.47
CA THR A 19 -5.34 -6.83 10.87
C THR A 19 -4.09 -7.28 11.64
N ALA A 20 -4.15 -7.24 12.98
CA ALA A 20 -3.06 -7.79 13.81
C ALA A 20 -2.80 -9.27 13.49
N ALA A 21 -3.85 -10.07 13.30
CA ALA A 21 -3.71 -11.50 12.98
C ALA A 21 -3.05 -11.74 11.61
N TYR A 22 -3.36 -10.91 10.60
CA TYR A 22 -2.70 -10.99 9.31
C TYR A 22 -1.19 -10.69 9.44
N LEU A 23 -0.86 -9.62 10.15
CA LEU A 23 0.51 -9.17 10.35
C LEU A 23 1.33 -10.18 11.15
N GLU A 24 0.76 -10.79 12.18
CA GLU A 24 1.37 -11.91 12.93
C GLU A 24 1.60 -13.13 12.02
N ALA A 25 0.62 -13.49 11.20
CA ALA A 25 0.71 -14.64 10.30
C ALA A 25 1.81 -14.52 9.23
N ILE A 26 2.14 -13.29 8.81
CA ILE A 26 3.24 -13.03 7.87
C ILE A 26 4.58 -12.76 8.57
N GLY A 27 4.64 -12.91 9.90
CA GLY A 27 5.86 -12.67 10.68
C GLY A 27 6.26 -11.20 10.80
N SER A 28 5.30 -10.28 10.64
CA SER A 28 5.54 -8.85 10.87
C SER A 28 5.83 -8.58 12.34
N THR A 29 6.82 -7.73 12.61
CA THR A 29 7.08 -7.24 13.98
C THR A 29 6.22 -6.01 14.19
N LEU A 30 5.17 -6.14 15.00
CA LEU A 30 4.30 -5.03 15.36
C LEU A 30 4.78 -4.39 16.65
N GLU A 31 4.88 -3.06 16.63
CA GLU A 31 5.09 -2.30 17.85
C GLU A 31 3.85 -2.44 18.77
N PRO A 32 4.04 -2.58 20.09
CA PRO A 32 2.93 -2.75 21.03
C PRO A 32 1.87 -1.64 21.00
N ASP A 33 2.24 -0.46 20.49
CA ASP A 33 1.37 0.71 20.37
C ASP A 33 0.72 0.86 18.99
N ASP A 34 1.00 -0.01 18.02
CA ASP A 34 0.33 0.02 16.70
C ASP A 34 -1.20 -0.09 16.91
N PRO A 35 -2.01 0.80 16.32
CA PRO A 35 -3.47 0.77 16.43
C PRO A 35 -4.10 -0.61 16.20
N VAL A 36 -3.58 -1.40 15.27
CA VAL A 36 -4.14 -2.75 14.99
C VAL A 36 -3.82 -3.75 16.11
N VAL A 37 -2.70 -3.60 16.83
CA VAL A 37 -2.38 -4.43 18.02
C VAL A 37 -3.35 -4.13 19.15
N ARG A 38 -3.69 -2.86 19.35
CA ARG A 38 -4.65 -2.43 20.39
C ARG A 38 -6.09 -2.77 20.02
N ASN A 39 -6.37 -3.07 18.74
CA ASN A 39 -7.69 -3.38 18.20
C ASN A 39 -7.61 -4.57 17.21
N PRO A 40 -7.30 -5.80 17.69
CA PRO A 40 -6.91 -6.92 16.82
C PRO A 40 -8.00 -7.39 15.85
N GLY A 41 -9.28 -7.08 16.13
CA GLY A 41 -10.41 -7.40 15.26
C GLY A 41 -10.74 -6.34 14.20
N LYS A 42 -9.98 -5.24 14.14
CA LYS A 42 -10.19 -4.14 13.18
C LYS A 42 -9.07 -4.10 12.15
N THR A 43 -9.40 -3.69 10.94
CA THR A 43 -8.42 -3.37 9.92
C THR A 43 -7.80 -1.99 10.17
N ARG A 44 -6.63 -1.73 9.58
CA ARG A 44 -6.00 -0.42 9.65
C ARG A 44 -6.91 0.70 9.12
N ALA A 45 -7.69 0.46 8.05
CA ALA A 45 -8.67 1.42 7.55
C ALA A 45 -9.72 1.77 8.61
N GLU A 46 -10.30 0.79 9.31
CA GLU A 46 -11.33 1.00 10.34
C GLU A 46 -10.82 1.81 11.54
N LEU A 47 -9.50 1.89 11.71
CA LEU A 47 -8.83 2.66 12.75
C LEU A 47 -8.36 4.04 12.29
N MET A 48 -8.43 4.31 10.98
CA MET A 48 -8.07 5.59 10.38
C MET A 48 -9.32 6.41 10.09
N THR A 49 -9.22 7.72 10.33
CA THR A 49 -10.19 8.72 9.87
C THR A 49 -10.11 8.91 8.36
N ASP A 50 -11.16 9.47 7.74
CA ASP A 50 -11.14 9.74 6.29
C ASP A 50 -10.00 10.68 5.86
N PRO A 51 -9.64 11.75 6.61
CA PRO A 51 -8.45 12.54 6.32
C PRO A 51 -7.14 11.76 6.37
N GLU A 52 -7.01 10.79 7.27
CA GLU A 52 -5.82 9.92 7.34
C GLU A 52 -5.75 8.97 6.15
N ILE A 53 -6.90 8.43 5.71
CA ILE A 53 -6.99 7.60 4.49
C ILE A 53 -6.61 8.42 3.26
N GLU A 54 -7.16 9.63 3.12
CA GLU A 54 -6.78 10.53 2.04
C GLU A 54 -5.30 10.87 2.04
N LYS A 55 -4.74 11.17 3.22
CA LYS A 55 -3.32 11.45 3.36
C LYS A 55 -2.48 10.24 2.95
N TRP A 56 -2.86 9.04 3.36
CA TRP A 56 -2.17 7.81 2.94
C TRP A 56 -2.17 7.64 1.42
N LEU A 57 -3.33 7.85 0.77
CA LEU A 57 -3.46 7.74 -0.68
C LEU A 57 -2.61 8.80 -1.42
N LYS A 58 -2.59 10.04 -0.92
CA LYS A 58 -1.78 11.15 -1.44
C LYS A 58 -0.29 10.87 -1.27
N ASP A 59 0.14 10.42 -0.08
CA ASP A 59 1.53 10.08 0.20
C ASP A 59 2.02 8.91 -0.67
N ASN A 60 1.17 7.89 -0.88
CA ASN A 60 1.51 6.76 -1.75
C ASN A 60 1.64 7.18 -3.21
N GLN A 61 0.70 7.98 -3.73
CA GLN A 61 0.79 8.55 -5.09
C GLN A 61 2.05 9.41 -5.26
N ALA A 62 2.38 10.27 -4.28
CA ALA A 62 3.59 11.08 -4.32
C ALA A 62 4.87 10.24 -4.37
N ARG A 63 4.89 9.06 -3.73
CA ARG A 63 6.01 8.11 -3.85
C ARG A 63 6.07 7.53 -5.27
N ILE A 64 4.95 7.09 -5.83
CA ILE A 64 4.89 6.59 -7.21
C ILE A 64 5.42 7.65 -8.18
N ASP A 65 4.92 8.89 -8.09
CA ASP A 65 5.32 10.00 -8.97
C ASP A 65 6.80 10.35 -8.83
N LYS A 66 7.38 10.15 -7.65
CA LYS A 66 8.81 10.36 -7.41
C LYS A 66 9.67 9.27 -8.05
N TYR A 67 9.27 8.00 -7.97
CA TYR A 67 10.10 6.86 -8.42
C TYR A 67 9.84 6.45 -9.87
N ARG A 68 8.64 6.68 -10.40
CA ARG A 68 8.27 6.38 -11.79
C ARG A 68 9.24 6.99 -12.81
N PRO A 69 9.52 8.30 -12.83
CA PRO A 69 10.44 8.89 -13.81
C PRO A 69 11.88 8.37 -13.67
N ILE A 70 12.29 7.97 -12.46
CA ILE A 70 13.62 7.39 -12.20
C ILE A 70 13.73 6.01 -12.86
N VAL A 71 12.66 5.23 -12.84
CA VAL A 71 12.62 3.88 -13.45
C VAL A 71 12.41 3.94 -14.96
N GLU A 72 11.61 4.90 -15.44
CA GLU A 72 11.19 5.00 -16.85
C GLU A 72 12.14 5.82 -17.73
N SER A 73 13.07 6.60 -17.17
CA SER A 73 13.99 7.41 -17.97
C SER A 73 14.82 6.54 -18.93
N GLU A 74 14.91 6.93 -20.20
CA GLU A 74 15.78 6.27 -21.18
C GLU A 74 17.23 6.26 -20.68
N GLY A 75 17.85 5.07 -20.62
CA GLY A 75 19.19 4.87 -20.05
C GLY A 75 19.24 4.69 -18.54
N SER A 76 18.10 4.54 -17.85
CA SER A 76 18.04 4.35 -16.40
C SER A 76 18.90 3.18 -15.91
N THR A 77 19.86 3.48 -15.02
CA THR A 77 20.59 2.50 -14.20
C THR A 77 19.87 2.21 -12.88
N ALA A 78 18.59 2.59 -12.76
CA ALA A 78 17.81 2.38 -11.54
C ALA A 78 17.95 0.93 -11.08
N GLY A 79 18.57 0.78 -9.91
CA GLY A 79 18.85 -0.53 -9.36
C GLY A 79 17.57 -1.32 -9.11
N ASN A 80 17.70 -2.64 -9.01
CA ASN A 80 16.60 -3.56 -8.74
C ASN A 80 15.74 -3.13 -7.53
N ALA A 81 16.34 -2.46 -6.55
CA ALA A 81 15.64 -1.89 -5.39
C ALA A 81 14.62 -0.80 -5.76
N ALA A 82 14.96 0.15 -6.64
CA ALA A 82 14.05 1.23 -7.04
C ALA A 82 12.87 0.71 -7.87
N LYS A 83 13.15 -0.25 -8.77
CA LYS A 83 12.12 -0.93 -9.57
C LYS A 83 11.16 -1.73 -8.68
N SER A 84 11.73 -2.48 -7.72
CA SER A 84 10.93 -3.26 -6.76
C SER A 84 10.09 -2.35 -5.87
N PHE A 85 10.65 -1.25 -5.40
CA PHE A 85 9.94 -0.28 -4.57
C PHE A 85 8.76 0.36 -5.31
N LEU A 86 8.97 0.81 -6.56
CA LEU A 86 7.90 1.36 -7.38
C LEU A 86 6.76 0.35 -7.57
N LYS A 87 7.10 -0.89 -7.92
CA LYS A 87 6.12 -1.98 -8.09
C LYS A 87 5.33 -2.26 -6.81
N VAL A 88 5.97 -2.21 -5.65
CA VAL A 88 5.30 -2.36 -4.35
C VAL A 88 4.32 -1.21 -4.13
N CYS A 89 4.76 0.04 -4.33
CA CYS A 89 3.88 1.20 -4.14
C CYS A 89 2.66 1.17 -5.07
N GLU A 90 2.85 0.82 -6.34
CA GLU A 90 1.75 0.68 -7.31
C GLU A 90 0.77 -0.43 -6.92
N ASN A 91 1.28 -1.57 -6.45
CA ASN A 91 0.45 -2.67 -5.97
C ASN A 91 -0.32 -2.29 -4.70
N ASP A 92 0.35 -1.64 -3.73
CA ASP A 92 -0.26 -1.19 -2.48
C ASP A 92 -1.40 -0.21 -2.73
N ARG A 93 -1.17 0.76 -3.63
CA ARG A 93 -2.21 1.72 -4.03
C ARG A 93 -3.39 1.02 -4.66
N LYS A 94 -3.14 0.11 -5.62
CA LYS A 94 -4.19 -0.65 -6.29
C LYS A 94 -5.05 -1.43 -5.29
N LEU A 95 -4.42 -2.25 -4.45
CA LEU A 95 -5.13 -3.05 -3.46
C LEU A 95 -5.88 -2.18 -2.45
N THR A 96 -5.31 -1.03 -2.08
CA THR A 96 -5.97 -0.09 -1.17
C THR A 96 -7.22 0.52 -1.79
N ILE A 97 -7.16 0.96 -3.04
CA ILE A 97 -8.33 1.48 -3.75
C ILE A 97 -9.43 0.41 -3.84
N GLU A 98 -9.08 -0.81 -4.26
CA GLU A 98 -10.02 -1.94 -4.35
C GLU A 98 -10.69 -2.23 -2.99
N TYR A 99 -9.90 -2.24 -1.91
CA TYR A 99 -10.40 -2.47 -0.57
C TYR A 99 -11.31 -1.34 -0.07
N LEU A 100 -10.89 -0.08 -0.23
CA LEU A 100 -11.68 1.08 0.18
C LEU A 100 -13.00 1.17 -0.58
N ALA A 101 -13.01 0.85 -1.88
CA ALA A 101 -14.23 0.76 -2.67
C ALA A 101 -15.16 -0.33 -2.12
N LYS A 102 -14.63 -1.51 -1.79
CA LYS A 102 -15.39 -2.63 -1.22
C LYS A 102 -16.06 -2.27 0.12
N ILE A 103 -15.41 -1.46 0.96
CA ILE A 103 -15.95 -1.05 2.27
C ILE A 103 -16.69 0.30 2.23
N GLY A 104 -16.89 0.89 1.06
CA GLY A 104 -17.60 2.16 0.90
C GLY A 104 -16.88 3.38 1.50
N ARG A 105 -15.55 3.36 1.55
CA ARG A 105 -14.70 4.44 2.10
C ARG A 105 -13.68 5.00 1.11
N LEU A 106 -13.89 4.78 -0.19
CA LEU A 106 -13.06 5.39 -1.22
C LEU A 106 -13.36 6.90 -1.29
N PRO A 107 -12.39 7.81 -1.14
CA PRO A 107 -12.66 9.25 -1.19
C PRO A 107 -13.31 9.67 -2.52
N GLU A 108 -14.30 10.56 -2.47
CA GLU A 108 -15.08 11.01 -3.64
C GLU A 108 -14.18 11.54 -4.76
N ALA A 109 -13.19 12.38 -4.42
CA ALA A 109 -12.23 12.92 -5.39
C ALA A 109 -11.50 11.81 -6.19
N LEU A 110 -11.24 10.67 -5.55
CA LEU A 110 -10.59 9.53 -6.19
C LEU A 110 -11.58 8.69 -7.01
N GLN A 111 -12.86 8.62 -6.61
CA GLN A 111 -13.91 8.01 -7.43
C GLN A 111 -14.09 8.76 -8.74
N GLU A 112 -14.10 10.10 -8.69
CA GLU A 112 -14.21 10.96 -9.87
C GLU A 112 -13.00 10.81 -10.81
N GLU A 113 -11.78 10.82 -10.25
CA GLU A 113 -10.55 10.60 -11.02
C GLU A 113 -10.56 9.27 -11.80
N LEU A 114 -10.99 8.19 -11.13
CA LEU A 114 -11.08 6.85 -11.73
C LEU A 114 -12.21 6.74 -12.76
N ALA A 115 -13.31 7.48 -12.58
CA ALA A 115 -14.41 7.51 -13.54
C ALA A 115 -14.07 8.27 -14.84
N VAL A 116 -13.14 9.24 -14.78
CA VAL A 116 -12.71 10.02 -15.95
C VAL A 116 -11.63 9.31 -16.77
N THR A 117 -10.88 8.38 -16.16
CA THR A 117 -9.76 7.67 -16.79
C THR A 117 -10.10 6.27 -17.32
N GLY A 118 -11.33 5.79 -17.10
CA GLY A 118 -11.86 4.51 -17.63
C GLY A 118 -12.66 4.66 -18.92
#